data_AF-A0A9E3SYH2-F1
#
_entry.id   AF-A0A9E3SYH2-F1
#
_cell.length_a   1.000
_cell.length_b   1.000
_cell.length_c   1.000
_cell.angle_alpha   90.00
_cell.angle_beta   90.00
_cell.angle_gamma   90.00
#
_symmetry.space_group_name_H-M   'P 1'
#
loop_
_entity.id
_entity.type
_entity.pdbx_description
1 polymer ?
#
loop_
_entity_poly.entity_id
_entity_poly.type
_entity_poly.pdbx_seq_one_letter_code
_entity_poly.pdbx_strand_id
1 'polypeptide(L)' 'PQFIAALLKEGNLHDRKIHVGENLSYDIERIYSFTVEELLNCNKKFDLNVVVITCGNT' A
#
# COMPACT_ATOMS: atom_id res chain seq x y z
N PRO A 1 -2.01 1.56 6.36
CA PRO A 1 -1.77 0.82 5.09
C PRO A 1 -1.92 -0.70 5.21
N GLN A 2 -1.32 -1.32 6.23
CA GLN A 2 -1.34 -2.77 6.46
C GLN A 2 -2.76 -3.34 6.61
N PHE A 3 -3.66 -2.62 7.29
CA PHE A 3 -5.07 -3.02 7.41
C PHE A 3 -5.77 -3.16 6.04
N ILE A 4 -5.46 -2.27 5.09
CA ILE A 4 -6.00 -2.35 3.73
C ILE A 4 -5.48 -3.62 3.01
N ALA A 5 -4.22 -3.97 3.20
CA ALA A 5 -3.66 -5.21 2.66
C ALA A 5 -4.35 -6.46 3.24
N ALA A 6 -4.70 -6.44 4.55
CA ALA A 6 -5.47 -7.51 5.17
C ALA A 6 -6.86 -7.66 4.53
N LEU A 7 -7.59 -6.57 4.33
CA LEU A 7 -8.90 -6.59 3.66
C LEU A 7 -8.82 -7.10 2.21
N LEU A 8 -7.78 -6.73 1.47
CA LEU A 8 -7.56 -7.23 0.11
C LEU A 8 -7.28 -8.74 0.10
N LYS A 9 -6.49 -9.22 1.06
CA LYS A 9 -6.22 -10.65 1.23
C LYS A 9 -7.49 -11.43 1.57
N GLU A 10 -8.32 -10.93 2.48
CA GLU A 10 -9.62 -11.52 2.83
C GLU A 10 -10.57 -11.57 1.63
N GLY A 11 -10.48 -10.57 0.73
CA GLY A 11 -11.23 -10.53 -0.53
C GLY A 11 -10.65 -11.36 -1.68
N ASN A 12 -9.64 -12.20 -1.45
CA ASN A 12 -8.89 -12.96 -2.46
C ASN A 12 -8.24 -12.11 -3.57
N LEU A 13 -7.93 -10.83 -3.30
CA LEU A 13 -7.31 -9.90 -4.24
C LEU A 13 -5.79 -9.83 -4.05
N HIS A 14 -5.10 -10.95 -4.22
CA HIS A 14 -3.66 -11.07 -3.94
C HIS A 14 -2.74 -10.44 -5.00
N ASP A 15 -3.24 -10.31 -6.22
CA ASP A 15 -2.51 -9.86 -7.41
C ASP A 15 -2.38 -8.34 -7.51
N ARG A 16 -2.85 -7.60 -6.50
CA ARG A 16 -2.88 -6.14 -6.52
C ARG A 16 -1.54 -5.54 -6.08
N LYS A 17 -1.09 -4.54 -6.83
CA LYS A 17 -0.02 -3.65 -6.40
C LYS A 17 -0.62 -2.51 -5.58
N ILE A 18 0.01 -2.24 -4.44
CA ILE A 18 -0.38 -1.19 -3.51
C ILE A 18 0.73 -0.16 -3.46
N HIS A 19 0.37 1.11 -3.69
CA HIS A 19 1.25 2.23 -3.53
C HIS A 19 0.89 2.98 -2.26
N VAL A 20 1.89 3.26 -1.42
CA VAL A 20 1.73 4.06 -0.20
C VAL A 20 2.59 5.30 -0.35
N GLY A 21 1.95 6.46 -0.49
CA GLY A 21 2.62 7.76 -0.41
C GLY A 21 2.66 8.25 1.03
N GLU A 22 3.80 8.72 1.52
CA GLU A 22 3.96 9.44 2.78
C GLU A 22 4.31 10.90 2.50
N ASN A 23 3.70 11.83 3.25
CA ASN A 23 3.98 13.27 3.16
C ASN A 23 3.92 13.81 1.72
N LEU A 24 2.91 13.39 0.95
CA LEU A 24 2.75 13.85 -0.44
C LEU A 24 2.64 15.37 -0.51
N SER A 25 3.30 15.98 -1.49
CA SER A 25 3.41 17.44 -1.66
C SER A 25 4.20 18.18 -0.56
N TYR A 26 5.04 17.47 0.20
CA TYR A 26 6.02 18.05 1.12
C TYR A 26 7.45 17.62 0.74
N ASP A 27 8.46 18.34 1.24
CA ASP A 27 9.89 18.08 0.91
C ASP A 27 10.38 16.68 1.29
N ILE A 28 9.69 16.03 2.24
CA ILE A 28 10.02 14.68 2.73
C ILE A 28 9.09 13.60 2.15
N GLU A 29 8.50 13.87 0.97
CA GLU A 29 7.65 12.92 0.25
C GLU A 29 8.38 11.59 0.01
N ARG A 30 7.66 10.49 0.24
CA ARG A 30 8.15 9.14 -0.08
C ARG A 30 7.03 8.31 -0.67
N ILE A 31 7.32 7.57 -1.75
CA ILE A 31 6.37 6.63 -2.35
C ILE A 31 6.96 5.23 -2.28
N TYR A 32 6.20 4.31 -1.71
CA TYR A 32 6.54 2.90 -1.62
C TYR A 32 5.57 2.08 -2.45
N SER A 33 6.06 0.98 -3.00
CA SER A 33 5.24 0.01 -3.73
C SER A 33 5.39 -1.35 -3.08
N PHE A 34 4.26 -2.02 -2.88
CA PHE A 34 4.19 -3.34 -2.25
C PHE A 34 3.21 -4.22 -3.03
N THR A 35 3.45 -5.52 -3.02
CA THR A 35 2.39 -6.52 -3.17
C THR A 35 1.52 -6.56 -1.91
N VAL A 36 0.36 -7.20 -1.99
CA VAL A 36 -0.52 -7.40 -0.82
C VAL A 36 0.21 -8.11 0.33
N GLU A 37 0.95 -9.18 0.04
CA GLU A 37 1.69 -9.94 1.06
C GLU A 37 2.84 -9.14 1.68
N GLU A 38 3.59 -8.37 0.87
CA GLU A 38 4.68 -7.55 1.40
C GLU A 38 4.15 -6.46 2.34
N LEU A 39 3.05 -5.79 1.96
CA LEU A 39 2.47 -4.75 2.82
C LEU A 39 1.86 -5.33 4.09
N LEU A 40 1.22 -6.49 4.01
CA LEU A 40 0.65 -7.17 5.18
C LEU A 40 1.71 -7.49 6.23
N ASN A 41 2.89 -7.96 5.79
CA ASN A 41 4.00 -8.34 6.66
C ASN A 41 4.97 -7.16 6.95
N CYS A 42 4.63 -5.95 6.53
CA CYS A 42 5.49 -4.78 6.69
C CYS A 42 5.44 -4.22 8.12
N ASN A 43 6.57 -4.21 8.81
CA ASN A 43 6.72 -3.64 10.16
C ASN A 43 6.87 -2.11 10.18
N LYS A 44 6.84 -1.44 9.02
CA LYS A 44 6.97 0.02 8.96
C LYS A 44 5.75 0.70 9.57
N LYS A 45 6.00 1.61 10.50
CA LYS A 45 5.00 2.59 10.91
C LYS A 45 4.98 3.69 9.87
N PHE A 46 3.80 3.90 9.29
CA PHE A 46 3.58 4.96 8.31
C PHE A 46 3.00 6.18 9.04
N ASP A 47 3.51 7.36 8.72
CA ASP A 47 2.97 8.63 9.22
C ASP A 47 1.75 9.06 8.38
N LEU A 48 1.61 10.34 8.03
CA LEU A 48 0.56 10.80 7.12
C LEU A 48 0.73 10.12 5.76
N ASN A 49 -0.26 9.31 5.39
CA ASN A 49 -0.18 8.46 4.20
C ASN A 49 -1.43 8.49 3.33
N VAL A 50 -1.23 8.21 2.05
CA VAL A 50 -2.27 7.94 1.05
C VAL A 50 -2.00 6.57 0.45
N VAL A 51 -3.04 5.76 0.34
CA VAL A 51 -2.98 4.41 -0.24
C VAL A 51 -3.69 4.41 -1.58
N VAL A 52 -2.98 3.99 -2.62
CA VAL A 52 -3.54 3.78 -3.97
C VAL A 52 -3.44 2.30 -4.31
N ILE A 53 -4.57 1.70 -4.68
CA ILE A 53 -4.65 0.32 -5.15
C ILE A 53 -4.96 0.38 -6.64
N THR A 54 -4.06 -0.16 -7.46
CA THR A 54 -4.30 -0.24 -8.90
C THR A 54 -5.06 -1.51 -9.24
N CYS A 55 -6.14 -1.38 -10.00
CA CYS A 55 -6.93 -2.48 -10.53
C CYS A 55 -7.06 -2.36 -12.06
N GLY A 56 -6.72 -3.42 -12.80
CA GLY A 56 -6.80 -3.44 -14.28
C GLY A 56 -5.59 -4.09 -14.96
N ASN A 57 -5.82 -4.67 -16.14
CA ASN A 57 -4.95 -5.60 -16.86
C ASN A 57 -3.59 -5.00 -17.27
N THR A 58 -2.51 -5.71 -16.93
CA THR A 58 -1.34 -5.84 -17.83
C THR A 58 -1.71 -6.68 -19.05
#